data_AF-A0A101XXV2-F1
#
_entry.id   AF-A0A101XXV2-F1
#
_cell.length_a   1.000
_cell.length_b   1.000
_cell.length_c   1.000
_cell.angle_alpha   90.00
_cell.angle_beta   90.00
_cell.angle_gamma   90.00
#
_symmetry.space_group_name_H-M   'P 1'
#
loop_
_entity.id
_entity.type
_entity.pdbx_description
1 polymer ?
#
loop_
_entity_poly.entity_id
_entity_poly.type
_entity_poly.pdbx_seq_one_letter_code
_entity_poly.pdbx_strand_id
1 'polypeptide(L)' 'MIVSIPKTVRRLYFMTLLVAFSCLLYYALNWIGGWISPVDHYDIPEGSAVRAFQDAPHTGDELNAGERLRLYYWYGE' A
#
# COMPACT_ATOMS: atom_id res chain seq x y z
N MET A 1 40.79 11.32 -27.70
CA MET A 1 40.38 10.49 -26.56
C MET A 1 38.86 10.37 -26.58
N ILE A 2 38.33 9.29 -27.16
CA ILE A 2 36.88 9.07 -27.17
C ILE A 2 36.54 8.52 -25.78
N VAL A 3 36.05 9.39 -24.91
CA VAL A 3 35.66 9.00 -23.56
C VAL A 3 34.37 8.20 -23.73
N SER A 4 34.51 6.88 -23.86
CA SER A 4 33.38 5.96 -23.78
C SER A 4 32.84 6.06 -22.36
N ILE A 5 31.83 6.92 -22.17
CA ILE A 5 31.08 6.98 -20.91
C ILE A 5 30.62 5.53 -20.67
N PRO A 6 31.16 4.84 -19.64
CA PRO A 6 30.85 3.44 -19.46
C PRO A 6 29.34 3.35 -19.22
N LYS A 7 28.69 2.33 -19.79
CA LYS A 7 27.24 2.10 -19.63
C LYS A 7 26.79 2.22 -18.16
N THR A 8 27.69 1.90 -17.23
CA THR A 8 27.59 2.09 -15.79
C THR A 8 27.36 3.54 -15.35
N VAL A 9 28.06 4.53 -15.92
CA VAL A 9 27.88 5.96 -15.56
C VAL A 9 26.53 6.47 -16.03
N ARG A 10 26.05 6.03 -17.20
CA ARG A 10 24.68 6.35 -17.65
C ARG A 10 23.65 5.78 -16.68
N ARG A 11 23.84 4.55 -16.21
CA ARG A 11 22.94 3.91 -15.22
C ARG A 11 23.00 4.62 -13.87
N LEU A 12 24.19 5.03 -13.42
CA LEU A 12 24.38 5.80 -12.20
C LEU A 12 23.67 7.16 -12.28
N TYR A 13 23.80 7.86 -13.41
CA TYR A 13 23.10 9.13 -13.65
C TYR A 13 21.58 8.99 -13.51
N PHE A 14 20.98 7.96 -14.11
CA PHE A 14 19.55 7.70 -13.96
C PHE A 14 19.15 7.35 -12.52
N MET A 15 19.98 6.58 -11.80
CA MET A 15 19.73 6.30 -10.38
C MET A 15 19.79 7.58 -9.54
N THR A 16 20.80 8.43 -9.75
CA THR A 16 20.91 9.70 -9.03
C THR A 16 19.77 10.64 -9.37
N LEU A 17 19.32 10.66 -10.62
CA LEU A 17 18.19 11.48 -11.06
C LEU A 17 16.89 11.02 -10.43
N LEU A 18 16.67 9.70 -10.34
CA LEU A 18 15.51 9.11 -9.67
C LEU A 18 15.50 9.46 -8.17
N VAL A 19 16.64 9.34 -7.49
CA VAL A 19 16.77 9.74 -6.07
C VAL A 19 16.50 11.23 -5.90
N ALA A 20 17.10 12.08 -6.72
CA ALA A 20 16.89 13.52 -6.68
C ALA A 20 15.42 13.88 -6.89
N PHE A 21 14.76 13.25 -7.87
CA PHE A 21 13.34 13.46 -8.14
C PHE A 21 12.44 12.99 -7.00
N SER A 22 12.75 11.84 -6.40
CA SER A 22 12.03 11.32 -5.23
C SER A 22 12.17 12.26 -4.03
N CYS A 23 13.36 12.79 -3.77
CA CYS A 23 13.56 13.81 -2.73
C CYS A 23 12.76 15.08 -3.02
N LEU A 24 12.81 15.59 -4.26
CA LEU A 24 12.05 16.78 -4.66
C LEU A 24 10.55 16.56 -4.43
N LEU A 25 10.03 15.42 -4.85
CA LEU A 25 8.63 15.07 -4.70
C LEU A 25 8.24 14.93 -3.22
N TYR A 26 9.09 14.32 -2.38
CA TYR A 26 8.90 14.27 -0.93
C TYR A 26 8.80 15.67 -0.32
N TYR A 27 9.71 16.58 -0.65
CA TYR A 27 9.65 17.95 -0.13
C TYR A 27 8.43 18.72 -0.63
N ALA A 28 8.04 18.53 -1.89
CA ALA A 28 6.82 19.13 -2.43
C ALA A 28 5.57 18.62 -1.69
N LEU A 29 5.46 17.32 -1.47
CA LEU A 29 4.37 16.73 -0.69
C LEU A 29 4.40 17.17 0.78
N ASN A 30 5.58 17.29 1.39
CA ASN A 30 5.71 17.78 2.76
C ASN A 30 5.27 19.25 2.88
N TRP A 31 5.63 20.09 1.91
CA TRP A 31 5.17 21.48 1.85
C TRP A 31 3.64 21.54 1.73
N ILE A 32 3.07 20.75 0.82
CA ILE A 32 1.62 20.66 0.62
C ILE A 32 0.94 20.10 1.88
N GLY A 33 1.52 19.10 2.54
CA GLY A 33 1.02 18.51 3.78
C GLY A 33 1.01 19.52 4.93
N GLY A 34 2.04 20.34 5.06
CA GLY A 34 2.07 21.45 6.01
C GLY A 34 1.06 22.55 5.72
N TRP A 35 0.62 22.69 4.46
CA TRP A 35 -0.49 23.56 4.07
C TRP A 35 -1.86 22.93 4.34
N ILE A 36 -1.99 21.61 4.14
CA ILE A 36 -3.26 20.88 4.26
C ILE A 36 -3.63 20.55 5.72
N SER A 37 -2.62 20.42 6.58
CA SER A 37 -2.80 19.99 7.96
C SER A 37 -2.32 21.10 8.91
N PRO A 38 -3.24 22.00 9.34
CA PRO A 38 -2.91 22.96 10.37
C PRO A 38 -2.82 22.21 11.70
N VAL A 39 -1.66 21.64 12.01
CA VAL A 39 -1.29 21.15 13.36
C VAL A 39 -2.46 20.44 14.05
N ASP A 40 -3.02 19.39 13.43
CA ASP A 40 -3.80 18.46 14.22
C ASP A 40 -2.84 17.50 14.89
N HIS A 41 -3.04 17.41 16.19
CA HIS A 41 -2.26 16.63 17.13
C HIS A 41 -2.07 15.21 16.59
N TYR A 42 -1.04 14.53 17.10
CA TYR A 42 -0.85 13.10 16.95
C TYR A 42 -2.04 12.37 17.58
N ASP A 43 -3.19 12.40 16.92
CA ASP A 43 -4.31 11.53 17.24
C ASP A 43 -3.90 10.17 16.71
N ILE A 44 -3.59 9.33 17.69
CA ILE A 44 -3.55 7.88 17.68
C ILE A 44 -4.37 7.38 16.47
N PRO A 45 -3.81 6.50 15.61
CA PRO A 45 -4.56 6.00 14.48
C PRO A 45 -5.83 5.29 14.97
N GLU A 46 -6.96 6.01 14.95
CA GLU A 46 -8.32 5.48 15.15
C GLU A 46 -8.73 4.57 13.98
N GLY A 47 -7.83 4.34 13.03
CA GLY A 47 -7.88 3.21 12.13
C GLY A 47 -7.39 1.95 12.84
N SER A 48 -8.23 1.36 13.69
CA SER A 48 -8.22 -0.09 13.82
C SER A 48 -8.27 -0.60 12.37
N ALA A 49 -7.19 -1.21 11.89
CA ALA A 49 -7.26 -2.02 10.69
C ALA A 49 -8.23 -3.14 11.04
N VAL A 50 -9.52 -2.87 10.86
CA VAL A 50 -10.60 -3.81 11.14
C VAL A 50 -10.27 -4.98 10.26
N ARG A 51 -9.75 -6.03 10.89
CA ARG A 51 -9.50 -7.31 10.27
C ARG A 51 -10.88 -7.72 9.73
N ALA A 52 -11.05 -7.65 8.41
CA ALA A 52 -12.32 -7.96 7.74
C ALA A 52 -12.80 -9.39 8.03
N PHE A 53 -11.93 -10.22 8.61
CA PHE A 53 -12.25 -11.48 9.24
C PHE A 53 -12.23 -11.30 10.76
N GLN A 54 -13.34 -10.79 11.30
CA GLN A 54 -13.70 -11.16 12.67
C GLN A 54 -14.11 -12.64 12.58
N ASP A 55 -13.51 -13.47 13.42
CA ASP A 55 -13.97 -14.84 13.62
C ASP A 55 -15.47 -14.78 13.89
N ALA A 56 -16.26 -15.17 12.89
CA ALA A 56 -17.69 -15.29 13.05
C ALA A 56 -17.89 -16.21 14.26
N PRO A 57 -18.73 -15.82 15.24
CA PRO A 57 -19.02 -16.70 16.35
C PRO A 57 -19.48 -18.02 15.76
N HIS A 58 -18.82 -19.12 16.14
CA HIS A 58 -19.30 -20.48 15.94
C HIS A 58 -20.69 -20.59 16.57
N THR A 59 -21.68 -20.08 15.86
CA THR A 59 -23.09 -20.17 16.16
C THR A 59 -23.50 -21.42 15.44
N GLY A 60 -23.70 -22.46 16.22
CA GLY A 60 -23.83 -23.83 15.73
C GLY A 60 -24.94 -23.96 14.71
N ASP A 61 -24.52 -24.14 13.46
CA ASP A 61 -25.21 -25.01 12.53
C ASP A 61 -24.13 -25.68 11.70
N GLU A 62 -23.90 -26.97 11.97
CA GLU A 62 -23.02 -27.83 11.18
C GLU A 62 -23.66 -28.01 9.80
N LEU A 63 -23.58 -27.00 8.95
CA LEU A 63 -23.95 -27.11 7.55
C LEU A 63 -23.15 -28.27 6.97
N ASN A 64 -23.87 -29.30 6.57
CA ASN A 64 -23.32 -30.52 6.00
C ASN A 64 -22.46 -30.11 4.79
N ALA A 65 -21.30 -30.76 4.61
CA ALA A 65 -20.35 -30.43 3.55
C ALA A 65 -21.01 -30.28 2.16
N GLY A 66 -22.09 -31.04 1.90
CA GLY A 66 -22.89 -30.94 0.68
C GLY A 66 -23.65 -29.62 0.50
N GLU A 67 -24.18 -29.03 1.57
CA GLU A 67 -24.90 -27.74 1.50
C GLU A 67 -23.95 -26.59 1.24
N ARG A 68 -22.74 -26.66 1.81
CA ARG A 68 -21.66 -25.69 1.54
C ARG A 68 -21.18 -25.75 0.09
N LEU A 69 -21.07 -26.94 -0.49
CA LEU A 69 -20.75 -27.14 -1.92
C LEU A 69 -21.85 -26.59 -2.84
N ARG A 70 -23.11 -26.80 -2.49
CA ARG A 70 -24.25 -26.26 -3.25
C ARG A 70 -24.26 -24.72 -3.22
N LEU A 71 -23.97 -24.12 -2.07
CA LEU A 71 -23.88 -22.67 -1.91
C LEU A 71 -22.74 -22.08 -2.75
N TYR A 72 -21.56 -22.72 -2.74
CA TYR A 72 -20.43 -22.35 -3.59
C TYR A 72 -20.81 -22.36 -5.08
N TYR A 73 -21.47 -23.42 -5.54
CA TYR A 73 -21.91 -23.53 -6.93
C TYR A 73 -22.99 -22.51 -7.33
N TRP A 74 -23.74 -21.98 -6.35
CA TRP A 74 -24.87 -21.09 -6.61
C TRP A 74 -24.50 -19.60 -6.51
N TYR A 75 -23.61 -19.24 -5.57
CA TYR A 75 -23.12 -17.87 -5.41
C TYR A 75 -21.89 -17.55 -6.27
N GLY A 76 -21.14 -18.57 -6.72
CA GLY A 76 -20.11 -18.42 -7.74
C GLY A 76 -18.94 -17.51 -7.34
N GLU A 77 -18.29 -17.81 -6.22
CA GLU A 77 -16.90 -17.34 -5.99
C GLU A 77 -15.87 -18.28 -6.64
#